data_AF-V2WZE1-F1
#
_entry.id   AF-V2WZE1-F1
#
_cell.length_a   1.000
_cell.length_b   1.000
_cell.length_c   1.000
_cell.angle_alpha   90.00
_cell.angle_beta   90.00
_cell.angle_gamma   90.00
#
_symmetry.space_group_name_H-M   'P 1'
#
loop_
_entity.id
_entity.type
_entity.pdbx_description
1 polymer ?
#
loop_
_entity_poly.entity_id
_entity_poly.type
_entity_poly.pdbx_seq_one_letter_code
_entity_poly.pdbx_strand_id
1 'polypeptide(L)'
;MYVAYGNTQIHVAQLAANGLSEVKNQQLHSSTVGTLENSRPYKGDGAYHILATKPASSEHVLKSTSGSFSFYSIKPSIKSIASPIGGGNPHQGGLIDIPTGQWDYMAFIDAYPGGRVPTLAPVIWSGDG
;
A
#
# COMPACT_ATOMS: atom_id res chain seq x y z
N MET A 1 16.17 6.31 6.05
CA MET A 1 15.22 5.19 5.84
C MET A 1 13.87 5.61 6.40
N TYR A 2 12.77 5.12 5.81
CA TYR A 2 11.41 5.44 6.26
C TYR A 2 10.61 4.16 6.50
N VAL A 3 9.73 4.18 7.50
CA VAL A 3 8.80 3.10 7.81
C VAL A 3 7.40 3.69 7.86
N ALA A 4 6.50 3.21 6.99
CA ALA A 4 5.08 3.51 7.10
C ALA A 4 4.42 2.43 7.97
N TYR A 5 3.57 2.81 8.92
CA TYR A 5 2.94 1.88 9.85
C TYR A 5 1.63 2.43 10.41
N GLY A 6 0.91 1.56 11.15
CA GLY A 6 -0.32 1.91 11.86
C GLY A 6 -1.53 1.11 11.37
N ASN A 7 -2.65 1.34 12.04
CA ASN A 7 -3.97 0.81 11.70
C ASN A 7 -4.99 1.94 11.85
N THR A 8 -5.72 2.26 10.78
CA THR A 8 -6.66 3.39 10.63
C THR A 8 -5.97 4.76 10.62
N GLN A 9 -4.97 4.96 11.47
CA GLN A 9 -4.09 6.13 11.50
C GLN A 9 -2.74 5.70 10.94
N ILE A 10 -2.34 6.29 9.81
CA ILE A 10 -1.10 5.93 9.13
C ILE A 10 -0.02 6.95 9.48
N HIS A 11 1.05 6.42 10.04
CA HIS A 11 2.24 7.14 10.47
C HIS A 11 3.39 6.84 9.52
N VAL A 12 4.30 7.80 9.40
CA VAL A 12 5.63 7.57 8.82
C VAL A 12 6.68 7.93 9.85
N ALA A 13 7.57 6.99 10.13
CA ALA A 13 8.78 7.20 10.90
C ALA A 13 9.98 7.37 9.98
N GLN A 14 10.90 8.26 10.32
CA GLN A 14 12.26 8.32 9.78
C GLN A 14 13.19 7.66 10.78
N LEU A 15 14.00 6.75 10.28
CA LEU A 15 15.06 6.13 11.08
C LEU A 15 16.38 6.88 10.88
N ALA A 16 17.24 6.78 11.89
CA ALA A 16 18.64 7.19 11.81
C ALA A 16 19.34 6.54 10.62
N ALA A 17 20.49 7.07 10.21
CA ALA A 17 21.24 6.57 9.05
C ALA A 17 21.62 5.08 9.17
N ASN A 18 21.84 4.58 10.39
CA ASN A 18 22.10 3.17 10.67
C ASN A 18 20.84 2.30 10.79
N GLY A 19 19.64 2.89 10.74
CA GLY A 19 18.37 2.19 10.84
C GLY A 19 18.00 1.68 12.25
N LEU A 20 18.78 2.02 13.29
CA LEU A 20 18.63 1.42 14.64
C LEU A 20 17.82 2.26 15.62
N SER A 21 17.44 3.49 15.26
CA SER A 21 16.60 4.35 16.09
C SER A 21 15.67 5.19 15.23
N GLU A 22 14.51 5.52 15.79
CA GLU A 22 13.61 6.52 15.24
C GLU A 22 14.13 7.92 15.54
N VAL A 23 14.15 8.80 14.53
CA VAL A 23 14.57 10.21 14.67
C VAL A 23 13.45 11.20 14.40
N LYS A 24 12.34 10.75 13.79
CA LYS A 24 11.12 11.54 13.57
C LYS A 24 9.95 10.59 13.34
N ASN A 25 8.76 10.95 13.82
CA ASN A 25 7.51 10.27 13.54
C ASN A 25 6.39 11.28 13.41
N GLN A 26 5.49 11.06 12.45
CA GLN A 26 4.34 11.90 12.22
C GLN A 26 3.18 11.07 11.67
N GLN A 27 1.97 11.34 12.15
CA GLN A 27 0.74 10.86 11.53
C GLN A 27 0.48 11.66 10.25
N LEU A 28 0.33 10.98 9.12
CA LEU A 28 0.22 11.62 7.80
C LEU A 28 -1.09 11.31 7.08
N HIS A 29 -1.88 10.36 7.60
CA HIS A 29 -3.22 10.09 7.11
C HIS A 29 -4.11 9.53 8.23
N SER A 30 -5.37 9.97 8.26
CA SER A 30 -6.42 9.40 9.09
C SER A 30 -7.48 8.84 8.16
N SER A 31 -7.71 7.53 8.24
CA SER A 31 -8.63 6.84 7.34
C SER A 31 -10.06 7.34 7.50
N THR A 32 -10.70 7.60 6.36
CA THR A 32 -12.14 7.91 6.26
C THR A 32 -12.95 6.71 5.76
N VAL A 33 -12.30 5.56 5.54
CA VAL A 33 -12.92 4.35 4.96
C VAL A 33 -13.00 3.18 5.93
N GLY A 34 -12.70 3.43 7.21
CA GLY A 34 -12.57 2.41 8.25
C GLY A 34 -11.12 1.95 8.42
N THR A 35 -10.92 0.71 8.84
CA THR A 35 -9.58 0.13 9.01
C THR A 35 -8.74 0.29 7.75
N LEU A 36 -7.52 0.81 7.92
CA LEU A 36 -6.45 0.79 6.91
C LEU A 36 -5.16 0.33 7.56
N GLU A 37 -4.51 -0.69 7.02
CA GLU A 37 -3.30 -1.27 7.64
C GLU A 37 -2.32 -1.85 6.61
N ASN A 38 -1.26 -2.50 7.10
CA ASN A 38 -0.25 -3.20 6.31
C ASN A 38 0.43 -2.32 5.25
N SER A 39 0.84 -1.13 5.67
CA SER A 39 1.44 -0.11 4.80
C SER A 39 2.66 -0.61 4.03
N ARG A 40 2.73 -0.25 2.74
CA ARG A 40 3.91 -0.42 1.88
C ARG A 40 4.29 0.90 1.22
N PRO A 41 5.38 1.55 1.65
CA PRO A 41 5.80 2.82 1.07
C PRO A 41 6.54 2.63 -0.27
N TYR A 42 6.27 3.51 -1.22
CA TYR A 42 6.91 3.60 -2.54
C TYR A 42 7.32 5.04 -2.82
N LYS A 43 8.33 5.21 -3.69
CA LYS A 43 8.74 6.50 -4.24
C LYS A 43 8.99 6.34 -5.73
N GLY A 44 8.33 7.14 -6.54
CA GLY A 44 8.46 7.15 -8.00
C GLY A 44 7.90 8.45 -8.56
N ASP A 45 8.42 8.91 -9.70
CA ASP A 45 7.93 10.09 -10.44
C ASP A 45 7.71 11.34 -9.58
N GLY A 46 8.62 11.58 -8.63
CA GLY A 46 8.58 12.73 -7.73
C GLY A 46 7.49 12.66 -6.64
N ALA A 47 6.71 11.59 -6.57
CA ALA A 47 5.68 11.36 -5.57
C ALA A 47 6.06 10.26 -4.58
N TYR A 48 5.35 10.25 -3.45
CA TYR A 48 5.41 9.21 -2.44
C TYR A 48 4.06 8.54 -2.35
N HIS A 49 4.06 7.21 -2.33
CA HIS A 49 2.85 6.43 -2.23
C HIS A 49 2.93 5.48 -1.03
N ILE A 50 1.79 5.15 -0.43
CA ILE A 50 1.67 4.07 0.55
C ILE A 50 0.50 3.20 0.10
N LEU A 51 0.78 1.95 -0.27
CA LEU A 51 -0.27 0.95 -0.45
C LEU A 51 -0.74 0.50 0.93
N ALA A 52 -2.05 0.44 1.14
CA ALA A 52 -2.65 0.02 2.40
C ALA A 52 -3.95 -0.73 2.15
N THR A 53 -4.17 -1.80 2.90
CA THR A 53 -5.36 -2.61 2.77
C THR A 53 -6.48 -2.05 3.64
N LYS A 54 -7.72 -2.14 3.17
CA LYS A 54 -8.89 -2.21 4.03
C LYS A 54 -9.28 -3.68 4.13
N PRO A 55 -8.93 -4.34 5.24
CA PRO A 55 -9.13 -5.78 5.35
C PRO A 55 -10.61 -6.15 5.25
N ALA A 56 -10.96 -7.29 4.64
CA ALA A 56 -10.10 -8.22 3.89
C ALA A 56 -10.46 -8.20 2.39
N SER A 57 -10.76 -7.01 1.84
CA SER A 57 -11.38 -6.95 0.50
C SER A 57 -10.97 -5.81 -0.40
N SER A 58 -10.26 -4.81 0.11
CA SER A 58 -9.89 -3.65 -0.70
C SER A 58 -8.45 -3.24 -0.46
N GLU A 59 -7.84 -2.68 -1.50
CA GLU A 59 -6.53 -2.05 -1.43
C GLU A 59 -6.67 -0.59 -1.85
N HIS A 60 -5.94 0.27 -1.17
CA HIS A 60 -5.96 1.70 -1.35
C HIS A 60 -4.54 2.22 -1.56
N VAL A 61 -4.42 3.26 -2.37
CA VAL A 61 -3.16 4.00 -2.54
C VAL A 61 -3.31 5.33 -1.84
N LEU A 62 -2.44 5.59 -0.88
CA LEU A 62 -2.26 6.92 -0.29
C LEU A 62 -1.15 7.63 -1.06
N LYS A 63 -1.33 8.89 -1.43
CA LYS A 63 -0.38 9.65 -2.25
C LYS A 63 -0.03 11.01 -1.65
N SER A 64 1.25 11.36 -1.67
CA SER A 64 1.76 12.70 -1.38
C SER A 64 2.74 13.18 -2.45
N THR A 65 2.54 14.40 -2.95
CA THR A 65 3.44 15.08 -3.91
C THR A 65 4.30 16.17 -3.26
N SER A 66 4.05 16.48 -1.99
CA SER A 66 4.74 17.55 -1.25
C SER A 66 5.91 17.06 -0.38
N GLY A 67 6.14 15.74 -0.33
CA GLY A 67 7.22 15.12 0.43
C GLY A 67 6.77 13.92 1.27
N SER A 68 7.73 13.15 1.76
CA SER A 68 7.47 11.93 2.56
C SER A 68 6.88 12.19 3.96
N PHE A 69 6.86 13.45 4.39
CA PHE A 69 6.32 13.91 5.68
C PHE A 69 5.19 14.92 5.53
N SER A 70 4.55 14.93 4.38
CA SER A 70 3.35 15.72 4.12
C SER A 70 2.11 14.83 4.20
N PHE A 71 0.93 15.45 4.27
CA PHE A 71 -0.33 14.72 4.24
C PHE A 71 -0.43 13.81 3.01
N TYR A 72 -0.99 12.62 3.18
CA TYR A 72 -1.28 11.69 2.09
C TYR A 72 -2.79 11.66 1.82
N SER A 73 -3.17 11.98 0.58
CA SER A 73 -4.55 11.82 0.11
C SER A 73 -4.84 10.37 -0.25
N ILE A 74 -6.05 9.88 0.03
CA ILE A 74 -6.45 8.52 -0.33
C ILE A 74 -7.05 8.47 -1.74
N LYS A 75 -6.59 7.51 -2.54
CA LYS A 75 -7.14 7.13 -3.83
C LYS A 75 -7.65 5.69 -3.73
N PRO A 76 -8.94 5.42 -4.00
CA PRO A 76 -9.42 4.05 -4.08
C PRO A 76 -8.87 3.40 -5.35
N SER A 77 -8.22 2.23 -5.24
CA SER A 77 -7.71 1.49 -6.40
C SER A 77 -8.49 0.20 -6.63
N ILE A 78 -8.49 -0.72 -5.66
CA ILE A 78 -9.02 -2.07 -5.82
C ILE A 78 -10.08 -2.33 -4.74
N LYS A 79 -11.30 -2.63 -5.16
CA LYS A 79 -12.44 -2.86 -4.24
C LYS A 79 -13.15 -4.16 -4.56
N SER A 80 -13.10 -5.11 -3.63
CA SER A 80 -13.86 -6.37 -3.65
C SER A 80 -13.81 -7.10 -4.99
N ILE A 81 -12.65 -7.14 -5.64
CA ILE A 81 -12.47 -7.85 -6.91
C ILE A 81 -12.63 -9.35 -6.65
N ALA A 82 -13.34 -10.04 -7.55
CA ALA A 82 -13.52 -11.49 -7.45
C ALA A 82 -12.16 -12.22 -7.55
N SER A 83 -11.98 -13.25 -6.73
CA SER A 83 -10.79 -14.08 -6.81
C SER A 83 -10.74 -14.88 -8.11
N PRO A 84 -9.59 -14.96 -8.80
CA PRO A 84 -9.41 -15.79 -10.00
C PRO A 84 -9.46 -17.30 -9.72
N ILE A 85 -9.36 -17.73 -8.46
CA ILE A 85 -9.31 -19.15 -8.05
C ILE A 85 -10.38 -19.52 -7.02
N GLY A 86 -11.35 -18.63 -6.76
CA GLY A 86 -12.28 -18.74 -5.63
C GLY A 86 -11.65 -18.32 -4.28
N GLY A 87 -12.43 -18.39 -3.19
CA GLY A 87 -12.00 -17.89 -1.87
C GLY A 87 -12.30 -16.40 -1.66
N GLY A 88 -11.57 -15.76 -0.72
CA GLY A 88 -11.70 -14.34 -0.41
C GLY A 88 -11.21 -13.40 -1.53
N ASN A 89 -11.39 -12.09 -1.36
CA ASN A 89 -10.94 -11.11 -2.35
C ASN A 89 -9.39 -10.94 -2.31
N PRO A 90 -8.72 -10.70 -3.46
CA PRO A 90 -7.33 -10.28 -3.47
C PRO A 90 -7.13 -8.95 -2.73
N HIS A 91 -6.23 -8.93 -1.75
CA HIS A 91 -5.90 -7.74 -0.94
C HIS A 91 -4.47 -7.83 -0.37
N GLN A 92 -3.99 -6.75 0.26
CA GLN A 92 -2.63 -6.63 0.81
C GLN A 92 -1.54 -6.90 -0.25
N GLY A 93 -0.32 -7.21 0.19
CA GLY A 93 0.79 -7.51 -0.71
C GLY A 93 1.57 -6.25 -1.08
N GLY A 94 1.85 -6.04 -2.36
CA GLY A 94 2.64 -4.90 -2.82
C GLY A 94 2.70 -4.72 -4.33
N LEU A 95 3.06 -3.51 -4.74
CA LEU A 95 3.46 -3.16 -6.10
C LEU A 95 4.90 -3.58 -6.37
N ILE A 96 5.17 -4.05 -7.58
CA ILE A 96 6.47 -4.49 -8.05
C ILE A 96 6.68 -3.90 -9.44
N ASP A 97 7.81 -3.23 -9.67
CA ASP A 97 8.24 -2.84 -10.99
C ASP A 97 8.95 -4.01 -11.68
N ILE A 98 8.71 -4.15 -12.98
CA ILE A 98 9.40 -5.15 -13.81
C ILE A 98 10.39 -4.46 -14.75
N PRO A 99 11.41 -5.16 -15.29
CA PRO A 99 12.48 -4.53 -16.06
C PRO A 99 12.04 -3.71 -17.29
N THR A 100 10.82 -3.92 -17.79
CA THR A 100 10.22 -3.15 -18.87
C THR A 100 9.70 -1.76 -18.44
N GLY A 101 9.80 -1.43 -17.14
CA GLY A 101 9.25 -0.20 -16.55
C GLY A 101 7.75 -0.27 -16.24
N GLN A 102 7.11 -1.41 -16.48
CA GLN A 102 5.72 -1.66 -16.09
C GLN A 102 5.64 -2.04 -14.62
N TRP A 103 4.43 -1.95 -14.05
CA TRP A 103 4.16 -2.30 -12.67
C TRP A 103 3.13 -3.42 -12.60
N ASP A 104 3.34 -4.34 -11.66
CA ASP A 104 2.37 -5.36 -11.27
C ASP A 104 1.98 -5.18 -9.80
N TYR A 105 0.75 -5.57 -9.47
CA TYR A 105 0.27 -5.70 -8.11
C TYR A 105 0.25 -7.16 -7.71
N MET A 106 1.11 -7.52 -6.76
CA MET A 106 1.15 -8.84 -6.14
C MET A 106 0.36 -8.81 -4.84
N ALA A 107 -0.88 -9.29 -4.87
CA ALA A 107 -1.73 -9.45 -3.70
C ALA A 107 -1.63 -10.88 -3.14
N PHE A 108 -2.41 -11.19 -2.11
CA PHE A 108 -2.76 -12.57 -1.80
C PHE A 108 -4.27 -12.77 -1.69
N ILE A 109 -4.68 -14.03 -1.79
CA ILE A 109 -6.07 -14.51 -1.68
C ILE A 109 -6.19 -15.39 -0.44
N ASP A 110 -7.23 -15.17 0.36
CA ASP A 110 -7.63 -16.08 1.45
C ASP A 110 -8.27 -17.35 0.87
N ALA A 111 -7.43 -18.32 0.50
CA ALA A 111 -7.80 -19.60 -0.11
C ALA A 111 -7.87 -20.72 0.93
N TYR A 112 -8.58 -20.47 2.04
CA TYR A 112 -8.74 -21.45 3.11
C TYR A 112 -9.54 -22.68 2.66
N PRO A 113 -9.21 -23.90 3.17
CA PRO A 113 -8.26 -24.18 4.25
C PRO A 113 -6.78 -24.25 3.83
N GLY A 114 -6.44 -24.06 2.55
CA GLY A 114 -5.06 -24.14 2.06
C GLY A 114 -4.13 -23.00 2.54
N GLY A 115 -4.70 -21.90 3.05
CA GLY A 115 -3.97 -20.76 3.57
C GLY A 115 -4.12 -19.53 2.68
N ARG A 116 -3.06 -18.72 2.58
CA ARG A 116 -3.04 -17.50 1.77
C ARG A 116 -2.06 -17.67 0.61
N VAL A 117 -2.53 -17.49 -0.62
CA VAL A 117 -1.74 -17.72 -1.83
C VAL A 117 -1.58 -16.43 -2.64
N PRO A 118 -0.41 -16.18 -3.26
CA PRO A 118 -0.19 -14.96 -4.02
C PRO A 118 -0.99 -14.94 -5.32
N THR A 119 -1.37 -13.75 -5.78
CA THR A 119 -1.92 -13.50 -7.11
C THR A 119 -1.33 -12.22 -7.68
N LEU A 120 -1.18 -12.16 -9.01
CA LEU A 120 -0.52 -11.05 -9.70
C LEU A 120 -1.47 -10.47 -10.76
N ALA A 121 -1.49 -9.15 -10.89
CA ALA A 121 -2.19 -8.45 -11.96
C ALA A 121 -1.43 -7.20 -12.41
N PRO A 122 -1.47 -6.84 -13.70
CA PRO A 122 -0.83 -5.63 -14.19
C PRO A 122 -1.48 -4.36 -13.65
N VAL A 123 -0.67 -3.33 -13.42
CA VAL A 123 -1.08 -2.01 -12.94
C VAL A 123 -0.91 -0.98 -14.05
N ILE A 124 -1.95 -0.19 -14.26
CA ILE A 124 -1.93 0.96 -15.17
C ILE A 124 -2.05 2.21 -14.31
N TRP A 125 -1.04 3.07 -14.36
CA TRP A 125 -1.06 4.38 -13.73
C TRP A 125 -1.85 5.37 -14.60
N SER A 126 -2.83 6.06 -14.00
CA SER A 126 -3.53 7.17 -14.65
C SER A 126 -2.61 8.39 -14.74
N GLY A 127 -2.96 9.35 -15.60
CA GLY A 127 -2.15 10.56 -15.79
C GLY A 127 -2.03 11.46 -14.54
N ASP A 128 -2.90 11.28 -13.54
CA ASP A 128 -2.77 11.94 -12.24
C ASP A 128 -1.85 11.20 -11.25
N GLY A 129 -1.29 10.05 -11.66
CA GLY A 129 -0.37 9.15 -10.93
C GLY A 129 -0.90 8.66 -9.59
#